data_AF-A0A3M0MCN0-F1
#
_entry.id   AF-A0A3M0MCN0-F1
#
_cell.length_a   1.000
_cell.length_b   1.000
_cell.length_c   1.000
_cell.angle_alpha   90.00
_cell.angle_beta   90.00
_cell.angle_gamma   90.00
#
_symmetry.space_group_name_H-M   'P 1'
#
loop_
_entity.id
_entity.type
_entity.pdbx_description
1 polymer ?
#
loop_
_entity_poly.entity_id
_entity_poly.type
_entity_poly.pdbx_seq_one_letter_code
_entity_poly.pdbx_strand_id
1 'polypeptide(L)'
;MVKYPNGSSAVFFKSANESELRKKYNHRKNIDFSDRGMNLEQMINESNKYYRIKEIAVVHKKPTPIQIVKVDYPKRSRAVIKEAYFRQESTTDYNGVYDGYYLDFEAKETKNKTNFPLKNFHEHQIVHLAECLKQKGICFTIIGFTSLNRYFATPANRIVKAWWKKDRSSLTLKEIKDWSVEIESGFQPTLPYLKAVDQFIADRKANNGR
;
A
#
# COMPACT_ATOMS: atom_id res chain seq x y z
N MET A 1 -22.36 61.32 -49.47
CA MET A 1 -22.74 62.63 -48.91
C MET A 1 -22.35 62.65 -47.44
N VAL A 2 -21.43 63.54 -47.08
CA VAL A 2 -21.17 64.15 -45.75
C VAL A 2 -20.69 63.27 -44.57
N LYS A 3 -19.57 63.70 -43.97
CA LYS A 3 -19.06 63.35 -42.63
C LYS A 3 -19.48 64.43 -41.60
N TYR A 4 -19.40 64.05 -40.31
CA TYR A 4 -19.12 64.85 -39.09
C TYR A 4 -20.32 65.23 -38.18
N PRO A 5 -20.12 65.68 -36.91
CA PRO A 5 -19.63 64.90 -35.75
C PRO A 5 -20.35 65.25 -34.41
N ASN A 6 -19.95 64.55 -33.33
CA ASN A 6 -19.96 64.95 -31.91
C ASN A 6 -21.28 65.19 -31.14
N GLY A 7 -21.36 64.59 -29.95
CA GLY A 7 -22.39 64.86 -28.96
C GLY A 7 -22.21 64.06 -27.67
N SER A 8 -21.11 64.32 -26.97
CA SER A 8 -20.85 63.88 -25.60
C SER A 8 -21.92 64.36 -24.61
N SER A 9 -22.47 63.48 -23.78
CA SER A 9 -22.51 63.65 -22.30
C SER A 9 -23.08 62.40 -21.62
N ALA A 10 -22.45 62.05 -20.52
CA ALA A 10 -22.71 60.89 -19.70
C ALA A 10 -24.04 60.99 -18.95
N VAL A 11 -24.74 59.85 -18.78
CA VAL A 11 -25.43 59.57 -17.53
C VAL A 11 -25.11 58.13 -17.13
N PHE A 12 -24.28 58.04 -16.10
CA PHE A 12 -24.09 56.85 -15.30
C PHE A 12 -25.41 56.46 -14.64
N PHE A 13 -25.86 55.21 -14.81
CA PHE A 13 -26.36 54.41 -13.69
C PHE A 13 -25.90 52.96 -13.86
N LYS A 14 -25.09 52.54 -12.89
CA LYS A 14 -24.50 51.22 -12.69
C LYS A 14 -25.49 50.36 -11.89
N SER A 15 -25.57 49.07 -12.23
CA SER A 15 -25.90 47.87 -11.41
C SER A 15 -26.82 46.94 -12.21
N ALA A 16 -26.68 45.62 -12.27
CA ALA A 16 -25.74 44.69 -11.63
C ALA A 16 -25.71 43.36 -12.43
N ASN A 17 -24.62 42.60 -12.24
CA ASN A 17 -24.44 41.17 -12.46
C ASN A 17 -24.20 40.64 -13.88
N GLU A 18 -23.01 40.92 -14.42
CA GLU A 18 -22.28 39.93 -15.23
C GLU A 18 -21.17 39.32 -14.37
N SER A 19 -21.45 38.17 -13.75
CA SER A 19 -20.43 37.40 -13.04
C SER A 19 -19.62 36.55 -14.01
N GLU A 20 -18.46 37.09 -14.36
CA GLU A 20 -17.16 36.44 -14.55
C GLU A 20 -17.09 35.13 -15.34
N LEU A 21 -16.53 35.27 -16.54
CA LEU A 21 -15.72 34.30 -17.29
C LEU A 21 -15.09 33.22 -16.39
N ARG A 22 -15.64 32.00 -16.46
CA ARG A 22 -15.04 30.79 -15.88
C ARG A 22 -13.64 30.58 -16.45
N LYS A 23 -12.60 31.01 -15.73
CA LYS A 23 -11.21 30.61 -16.00
C LYS A 23 -11.13 29.08 -15.94
N LYS A 24 -10.85 28.43 -17.08
CA LYS A 24 -10.48 27.02 -17.13
C LYS A 24 -9.16 26.86 -16.36
N TYR A 25 -9.25 26.44 -15.10
CA TYR A 25 -8.10 25.96 -14.35
C TYR A 25 -7.63 24.65 -14.99
N ASN A 26 -6.64 24.75 -15.89
CA ASN A 26 -5.83 23.60 -16.25
C ASN A 26 -5.07 23.19 -15.00
N HIS A 27 -5.58 22.17 -14.30
CA HIS A 27 -4.80 21.49 -13.27
C HIS A 27 -3.65 20.77 -13.98
N ARG A 28 -2.58 21.51 -14.29
CA ARG A 28 -1.27 20.88 -14.44
C ARG A 28 -1.06 20.14 -13.12
N LYS A 29 -0.81 18.83 -13.18
CA LYS A 29 -0.28 18.10 -12.03
C LYS A 29 0.99 18.84 -11.62
N ASN A 30 0.90 19.68 -10.60
CA ASN A 30 2.06 20.03 -9.83
C ASN A 30 2.56 18.69 -9.29
N ILE A 31 3.73 18.25 -9.76
CA ILE A 31 4.47 17.20 -9.08
C ILE A 31 4.82 17.83 -7.75
N ASP A 32 4.04 17.50 -6.74
CA ASP A 32 4.20 18.00 -5.40
C ASP A 32 5.40 17.25 -4.80
N PHE A 33 6.57 17.90 -4.77
CA PHE A 33 7.80 17.36 -4.19
C PHE A 33 7.80 17.42 -2.64
N SER A 34 6.64 17.67 -2.03
CA SER A 34 6.47 17.80 -0.57
C SER A 34 6.37 16.44 0.16
N ASP A 35 6.22 15.33 -0.54
CA ASP A 35 6.24 13.95 0.01
C ASP A 35 7.65 13.33 -0.04
N ARG A 36 8.63 13.93 0.63
CA ARG A 36 9.97 13.33 0.81
C ARG A 36 9.95 12.20 1.86
N GLY A 37 9.10 11.21 1.61
CA GLY A 37 9.06 9.92 2.29
C GLY A 37 8.30 8.94 1.41
N MET A 38 8.98 7.90 0.93
CA MET A 38 8.33 6.79 0.27
C MET A 38 7.50 6.03 1.30
N ASN A 39 6.21 5.79 1.02
CA ASN A 39 5.39 5.01 1.95
C ASN A 39 5.79 3.53 1.89
N LEU A 40 5.42 2.76 2.92
CA LEU A 40 5.85 1.36 3.05
C LEU A 40 5.46 0.51 1.83
N GLU A 41 4.25 0.71 1.30
CA GLU A 41 3.76 -0.01 0.12
C GLU A 41 4.65 0.25 -1.10
N GLN A 42 4.98 1.52 -1.37
CA GLN A 42 5.84 1.86 -2.49
C GLN A 42 7.22 1.19 -2.32
N MET A 43 7.81 1.24 -1.11
CA MET A 43 9.12 0.61 -0.85
C MET A 43 9.10 -0.89 -1.16
N ILE A 44 8.04 -1.58 -0.73
CA ILE A 44 7.85 -3.01 -1.01
C ILE A 44 7.69 -3.25 -2.51
N ASN A 45 6.91 -2.43 -3.21
CA ASN A 45 6.69 -2.56 -4.65
C ASN A 45 7.98 -2.37 -5.46
N GLU A 46 8.82 -1.41 -5.08
CA GLU A 46 10.15 -1.22 -5.70
C GLU A 46 11.08 -2.40 -5.40
N SER A 47 11.14 -2.87 -4.16
CA SER A 47 11.88 -4.09 -3.81
C SER A 47 11.43 -5.30 -4.62
N ASN A 48 10.11 -5.52 -4.73
CA ASN A 48 9.54 -6.63 -5.49
C ASN A 48 9.87 -6.53 -6.99
N LYS A 49 9.88 -5.30 -7.54
CA LYS A 49 10.35 -5.08 -8.92
C LYS A 49 11.83 -5.39 -9.06
N TYR A 50 12.66 -4.93 -8.13
CA TYR A 50 14.09 -5.23 -8.12
C TYR A 50 14.34 -6.75 -8.06
N TYR A 51 13.69 -7.46 -7.13
CA TYR A 51 13.83 -8.91 -6.98
C TYR A 51 13.47 -9.68 -8.24
N ARG A 52 12.40 -9.27 -8.94
CA ARG A 52 12.00 -9.90 -10.20
C ARG A 52 12.99 -9.63 -11.33
N ILE A 53 13.44 -8.39 -11.49
CA ILE A 53 14.41 -8.01 -12.54
C ILE A 53 15.75 -8.71 -12.33
N LYS A 54 16.14 -8.91 -11.07
CA LYS A 54 17.38 -9.60 -10.69
C LYS A 54 17.23 -11.11 -10.54
N GLU A 55 16.06 -11.66 -10.87
CA GLU A 55 15.77 -13.10 -10.78
C GLU A 55 15.99 -13.70 -9.38
N ILE A 56 15.82 -12.88 -8.34
CA ILE A 56 15.99 -13.28 -6.94
C ILE A 56 14.71 -13.93 -6.40
N ALA A 57 13.56 -13.29 -6.64
CA ALA A 57 12.25 -13.76 -6.17
C ALA A 57 11.14 -13.25 -7.09
N VAL A 58 10.02 -13.98 -7.14
CA VAL A 58 8.83 -13.58 -7.89
C VAL A 58 7.71 -13.28 -6.91
N VAL A 59 7.61 -12.01 -6.51
CA VAL A 59 6.62 -11.52 -5.54
C VAL A 59 5.81 -10.37 -6.15
N HIS A 60 4.49 -10.40 -5.93
CA HIS A 60 3.55 -9.42 -6.47
C HIS A 60 2.59 -8.94 -5.38
N LYS A 61 2.10 -7.70 -5.55
CA LYS A 61 0.90 -7.22 -4.85
C LYS A 61 -0.33 -7.74 -5.60
N LYS A 62 -1.32 -8.23 -4.86
CA LYS A 62 -2.64 -8.57 -5.39
C LYS A 62 -3.39 -7.27 -5.72
N PRO A 63 -4.07 -7.20 -6.88
CA PRO A 63 -4.88 -6.02 -7.21
C PRO A 63 -6.07 -5.92 -6.25
N THR A 64 -6.49 -4.69 -5.95
CA THR A 64 -7.67 -4.44 -5.12
C THR A 64 -8.90 -5.12 -5.75
N PRO A 65 -9.63 -5.97 -5.01
CA PRO A 65 -10.73 -6.73 -5.58
C PRO A 65 -11.92 -5.82 -5.87
N ILE A 66 -12.36 -5.84 -7.11
CA ILE A 66 -13.55 -5.12 -7.59
C ILE A 66 -14.53 -6.11 -8.23
N GLN A 67 -15.82 -5.90 -7.98
CA GLN A 67 -16.91 -6.52 -8.72
C GLN A 67 -17.29 -5.61 -9.88
N ILE A 68 -16.96 -6.03 -11.09
CA ILE A 68 -17.35 -5.33 -12.30
C ILE A 68 -18.82 -5.62 -12.59
N VAL A 69 -19.64 -4.56 -12.72
CA VAL A 69 -21.08 -4.68 -12.99
C VAL A 69 -21.40 -4.29 -14.42
N LYS A 70 -20.77 -3.24 -14.94
CA LYS A 70 -21.00 -2.78 -16.31
C LYS A 70 -19.70 -2.50 -17.04
N VAL A 71 -19.58 -3.03 -18.25
CA VAL A 71 -18.44 -2.79 -19.15
C VAL A 71 -18.95 -2.38 -20.52
N ASP A 72 -18.38 -1.31 -21.06
CA ASP A 72 -18.59 -0.88 -22.45
C ASP A 72 -17.38 -1.26 -23.32
N TYR A 73 -17.65 -1.66 -24.56
CA TYR A 73 -16.63 -2.03 -25.55
C TYR A 73 -16.70 -1.12 -26.78
N PRO A 74 -16.19 0.12 -26.70
CA PRO A 74 -16.26 1.06 -27.82
C PRO A 74 -15.49 0.60 -29.08
N LYS A 75 -14.47 -0.25 -28.92
CA LYS A 75 -13.69 -0.87 -30.01
C LYS A 75 -13.16 -2.23 -29.54
N ARG A 76 -12.82 -3.16 -30.44
CA ARG A 76 -12.29 -4.50 -30.08
C ARG A 76 -11.05 -4.48 -29.18
N SER A 77 -10.23 -3.43 -29.24
CA SER A 77 -9.00 -3.30 -28.43
C SER A 77 -9.19 -2.61 -27.09
N ARG A 78 -10.42 -2.20 -26.72
CA ARG A 78 -10.65 -1.39 -25.53
C ARG A 78 -11.94 -1.76 -24.81
N ALA A 79 -11.80 -2.17 -23.56
CA ALA A 79 -12.89 -2.31 -22.60
C ALA A 79 -12.84 -1.13 -21.61
N VAL A 80 -14.01 -0.61 -21.23
CA VAL A 80 -14.15 0.47 -20.24
C VAL A 80 -15.12 0.00 -19.17
N ILE A 81 -14.63 -0.18 -17.95
CA ILE A 81 -15.49 -0.44 -16.79
C ILE A 81 -16.28 0.84 -16.51
N LYS A 82 -17.61 0.76 -16.59
CA LYS A 82 -18.53 1.88 -16.32
C LYS A 82 -19.06 1.87 -14.90
N GLU A 83 -19.20 0.69 -14.32
CA GLU A 83 -19.71 0.51 -12.97
C GLU A 83 -19.02 -0.69 -12.32
N ALA A 84 -18.50 -0.47 -11.11
CA ALA A 84 -17.92 -1.51 -10.29
C ALA A 84 -18.07 -1.16 -8.81
N TYR A 85 -18.14 -2.19 -7.97
CA TYR A 85 -18.18 -2.07 -6.51
C TYR A 85 -16.93 -2.70 -5.92
N PHE A 86 -16.35 -2.08 -4.89
CA PHE A 86 -15.28 -2.73 -4.13
C PHE A 86 -15.82 -3.99 -3.45
N ARG A 87 -15.03 -5.05 -3.48
CA ARG A 87 -15.29 -6.24 -2.66
C ARG A 87 -14.41 -6.23 -1.43
N GLN A 88 -14.90 -6.86 -0.37
CA GLN A 88 -14.06 -7.14 0.78
C GLN A 88 -12.97 -8.13 0.38
N GLU A 89 -11.74 -7.82 0.76
CA GLU A 89 -10.60 -8.71 0.58
C GLU A 89 -10.77 -9.97 1.45
N SER A 90 -10.39 -11.13 0.89
CA SER A 90 -10.41 -12.41 1.60
C SER A 90 -9.01 -12.90 1.97
N THR A 91 -7.96 -12.23 1.49
CA THR A 91 -6.57 -12.65 1.64
C THR A 91 -5.68 -11.43 1.93
N THR A 92 -4.42 -11.68 2.24
CA THR A 92 -3.34 -10.68 2.33
C THR A 92 -2.98 -10.03 1.00
N ASP A 93 -2.30 -8.88 1.06
CA ASP A 93 -1.94 -8.08 -0.10
C ASP A 93 -0.82 -8.66 -0.97
N TYR A 94 0.16 -9.38 -0.43
CA TYR A 94 1.35 -9.81 -1.17
C TYR A 94 1.56 -11.31 -1.11
N ASN A 95 1.93 -11.89 -2.24
CA ASN A 95 2.39 -13.27 -2.29
C ASN A 95 3.40 -13.52 -3.42
N GLY A 96 4.04 -14.68 -3.38
CA GLY A 96 5.03 -15.04 -4.39
C GLY A 96 5.79 -16.30 -4.08
N VAL A 97 6.91 -16.47 -4.76
CA VAL A 97 7.84 -17.58 -4.56
C VAL A 97 9.28 -17.07 -4.41
N TYR A 98 10.00 -17.69 -3.48
CA TYR A 98 11.43 -17.46 -3.26
C TYR A 98 12.10 -18.78 -2.87
N ASP A 99 13.12 -19.19 -3.62
CA ASP A 99 13.84 -20.47 -3.41
C ASP A 99 12.89 -21.69 -3.26
N GLY A 100 11.82 -21.74 -4.06
CA GLY A 100 10.80 -22.80 -4.00
C GLY A 100 9.81 -22.69 -2.83
N TYR A 101 9.98 -21.75 -1.90
CA TYR A 101 9.04 -21.48 -0.82
C TYR A 101 7.95 -20.52 -1.28
N TYR A 102 6.70 -20.88 -0.98
CA TYR A 102 5.57 -19.95 -1.07
C TYR A 102 5.71 -18.87 0.00
N LEU A 103 5.68 -17.60 -0.43
CA LEU A 103 5.67 -16.43 0.42
C LEU A 103 4.28 -15.81 0.42
N ASP A 104 3.80 -15.41 1.59
CA ASP A 104 2.54 -14.70 1.76
C ASP A 104 2.64 -13.71 2.92
N PHE A 105 2.41 -12.42 2.66
CA PHE A 105 2.57 -11.41 3.68
C PHE A 105 1.66 -10.21 3.52
N GLU A 106 1.48 -9.53 4.65
CA GLU A 106 0.74 -8.28 4.77
C GLU A 106 1.70 -7.15 5.15
N ALA A 107 1.41 -5.92 4.73
CA ALA A 107 2.20 -4.75 5.08
C ALA A 107 1.33 -3.69 5.76
N LYS A 108 1.71 -3.29 6.98
CA LYS A 108 0.99 -2.25 7.72
C LYS A 108 1.96 -1.26 8.33
N GLU A 109 1.56 -0.01 8.39
CA GLU A 109 2.35 1.05 9.00
C GLU A 109 1.60 1.75 10.14
N THR A 110 2.37 2.39 11.03
CA THR A 110 1.86 3.21 12.10
C THR A 110 2.77 4.42 12.32
N LYS A 111 2.17 5.55 12.70
CA LYS A 111 2.87 6.75 13.17
C LYS A 111 3.14 6.71 14.69
N ASN A 112 2.54 5.76 15.41
CA ASN A 112 2.82 5.58 16.84
C ASN A 112 4.29 5.20 17.02
N LYS A 113 4.94 5.73 18.05
CA LYS A 113 6.38 5.48 18.31
C LYS A 113 6.63 4.29 19.23
N THR A 114 5.64 3.86 20.00
CA THR A 114 5.83 2.88 21.09
C THR A 114 5.01 1.61 20.92
N ASN A 115 3.98 1.62 20.08
CA ASN A 115 3.08 0.50 19.89
C ASN A 115 2.52 0.45 18.46
N PHE A 116 2.13 -0.74 18.05
CA PHE A 116 1.40 -1.02 16.82
C PHE A 116 -0.03 -1.48 17.17
N PRO A 117 -1.08 -0.72 16.80
CA PRO A 117 -2.46 -1.12 17.04
C PRO A 117 -2.78 -2.38 16.23
N LEU A 118 -3.22 -3.44 16.91
CA LEU A 118 -3.54 -4.69 16.23
C LEU A 118 -4.71 -4.49 15.25
N LYS A 119 -5.67 -3.59 15.56
CA LYS A 119 -6.85 -3.26 14.73
C LYS A 119 -6.54 -2.87 13.27
N ASN A 120 -5.26 -2.60 12.96
CA ASN A 120 -4.79 -2.35 11.60
C ASN A 120 -4.83 -3.63 10.73
N PHE A 121 -4.90 -4.81 11.35
CA PHE A 121 -5.19 -6.07 10.68
C PHE A 121 -6.69 -6.34 10.69
N HIS A 122 -7.19 -6.91 9.60
CA HIS A 122 -8.55 -7.42 9.52
C HIS A 122 -8.58 -8.92 9.80
N GLU A 123 -9.69 -9.41 10.36
CA GLU A 123 -9.85 -10.83 10.73
C GLU A 123 -9.56 -11.78 9.57
N HIS A 124 -10.08 -11.48 8.37
CA HIS A 124 -9.85 -12.30 7.18
C HIS A 124 -8.36 -12.46 6.84
N GLN A 125 -7.54 -11.41 7.03
CA GLN A 125 -6.09 -11.47 6.80
C GLN A 125 -5.43 -12.44 7.79
N ILE A 126 -5.85 -12.37 9.06
CA ILE A 126 -5.32 -13.22 10.13
C ILE A 126 -5.71 -14.69 9.93
N VAL A 127 -6.96 -14.95 9.53
CA VAL A 127 -7.45 -16.30 9.20
C VAL A 127 -6.67 -16.87 8.02
N HIS A 128 -6.54 -16.11 6.93
CA HIS A 128 -5.77 -16.51 5.74
C HIS A 128 -4.31 -16.85 6.08
N LEU A 129 -3.63 -15.99 6.85
CA LEU A 129 -2.26 -16.25 7.30
C LEU A 129 -2.18 -17.53 8.13
N ALA A 130 -3.14 -17.79 9.01
CA ALA A 130 -3.18 -19.02 9.81
C ALA A 130 -3.37 -20.27 8.93
N GLU A 131 -4.18 -20.20 7.88
CA GLU A 131 -4.37 -21.29 6.91
C GLU A 131 -3.12 -21.55 6.08
N CYS A 132 -2.47 -20.50 5.57
CA CYS A 132 -1.21 -20.63 4.83
C CYS A 132 -0.09 -21.22 5.70
N LEU A 133 -0.02 -20.84 6.98
CA LEU A 133 0.93 -21.42 7.94
C LEU A 133 0.70 -22.93 8.12
N LYS A 134 -0.55 -23.41 8.17
CA LYS A 134 -0.87 -24.85 8.25
C LYS A 134 -0.35 -25.61 7.01
N GLN A 135 -0.38 -24.98 5.84
CA GLN A 135 0.18 -25.52 4.60
C GLN A 135 1.69 -25.28 4.46
N LYS A 136 2.34 -24.85 5.54
CA LYS A 136 3.78 -24.62 5.60
C LYS A 136 4.25 -23.53 4.61
N GLY A 137 3.43 -22.51 4.35
CA GLY A 137 3.88 -21.28 3.70
C GLY A 137 4.84 -20.49 4.60
N ILE A 138 5.73 -19.70 4.01
CA ILE A 138 6.51 -18.70 4.75
C ILE A 138 5.67 -17.44 4.85
N CYS A 139 4.94 -17.32 5.95
CA CYS A 139 4.01 -16.23 6.19
C CYS A 139 4.56 -15.23 7.20
N PHE A 140 4.48 -13.95 6.89
CA PHE A 140 4.98 -12.88 7.75
C PHE A 140 4.18 -11.58 7.56
N THR A 141 4.48 -10.57 8.36
CA THR A 141 3.95 -9.22 8.18
C THR A 141 5.10 -8.23 8.21
N ILE A 142 5.07 -7.23 7.33
CA ILE A 142 6.01 -6.10 7.39
C ILE A 142 5.32 -4.97 8.16
N ILE A 143 5.91 -4.60 9.30
CA ILE A 143 5.41 -3.52 10.17
C ILE A 143 6.33 -2.32 10.09
N GLY A 144 5.83 -1.20 9.58
CA GLY A 144 6.55 0.07 9.51
C GLY A 144 6.18 1.03 10.64
N PHE A 145 7.15 1.43 11.46
CA PHE A 145 7.05 2.57 12.37
C PHE A 145 7.55 3.82 11.64
N THR A 146 6.68 4.45 10.84
CA THR A 146 7.09 5.50 9.88
C THR A 146 7.67 6.73 10.56
N SER A 147 7.15 7.12 11.74
CA SER A 147 7.72 8.22 12.53
C SER A 147 9.10 7.94 13.13
N LEU A 148 9.55 6.68 13.10
CA LEU A 148 10.88 6.26 13.52
C LEU A 148 11.78 5.85 12.34
N ASN A 149 11.22 5.77 11.13
CA ASN A 149 11.87 5.17 9.95
C ASN A 149 12.43 3.76 10.25
N ARG A 150 11.64 2.92 10.90
CA ARG A 150 12.01 1.54 11.27
C ARG A 150 11.01 0.55 10.71
N TYR A 151 11.52 -0.55 10.17
CA TYR A 151 10.70 -1.55 9.50
C TYR A 151 11.06 -2.93 10.06
N PHE A 152 10.06 -3.77 10.27
CA PHE A 152 10.23 -5.07 10.89
C PHE A 152 9.51 -6.13 10.06
N ALA A 153 10.19 -7.21 9.71
CA ALA A 153 9.53 -8.42 9.26
C ALA A 153 9.22 -9.31 10.46
N THR A 154 7.94 -9.47 10.77
CA THR A 154 7.47 -10.28 11.90
C THR A 154 6.88 -11.59 11.39
N PRO A 155 7.32 -12.76 11.88
CA PRO A 155 6.67 -14.04 11.58
C PRO A 155 5.17 -14.02 11.86
N ALA A 156 4.35 -14.48 10.91
CA ALA A 156 2.90 -14.36 11.02
C ALA A 156 2.31 -15.15 12.20
N ASN A 157 2.94 -16.26 12.62
CA ASN A 157 2.51 -17.04 13.77
C ASN A 157 2.47 -16.21 15.07
N ARG A 158 3.39 -15.23 15.24
CA ARG A 158 3.41 -14.31 16.38
C ARG A 158 2.24 -13.35 16.32
N ILE A 159 1.94 -12.80 15.14
CA ILE A 159 0.82 -11.88 14.91
C ILE A 159 -0.51 -12.59 15.13
N VAL A 160 -0.71 -13.76 14.50
CA VAL A 160 -1.92 -14.59 14.66
C VAL A 160 -2.16 -14.91 16.14
N LYS A 161 -1.12 -15.36 16.87
CA LYS A 161 -1.24 -15.67 18.30
C LYS A 161 -1.59 -14.43 19.14
N ALA A 162 -1.06 -13.26 18.80
CA ALA A 162 -1.34 -12.03 19.51
C ALA A 162 -2.76 -11.50 19.22
N TRP A 163 -3.24 -11.62 17.98
CA TRP A 163 -4.56 -11.19 17.53
C TRP A 163 -5.70 -11.90 18.29
N TRP A 164 -5.57 -13.22 18.49
CA TRP A 164 -6.61 -14.01 19.16
C TRP A 164 -6.64 -13.89 20.68
N LYS A 165 -5.72 -13.13 21.30
CA LYS A 165 -5.76 -12.87 22.75
C LYS A 165 -6.80 -11.79 23.06
N LYS A 166 -7.86 -12.16 23.80
CA LYS A 166 -9.01 -11.28 24.12
C LYS A 166 -8.62 -9.92 24.71
N ASP A 167 -7.64 -9.88 25.61
CA ASP A 167 -7.25 -8.65 26.32
C ASP A 167 -6.17 -7.84 25.59
N ARG A 168 -5.94 -8.11 24.30
CA ARG A 168 -4.81 -7.53 23.56
C ARG A 168 -5.28 -6.70 22.37
N SER A 169 -5.02 -5.40 22.44
CA SER A 169 -5.39 -4.43 21.39
C SER A 169 -4.19 -3.89 20.60
N SER A 170 -2.96 -4.14 21.06
CA SER A 170 -1.73 -3.65 20.42
C SER A 170 -0.51 -4.53 20.71
N LEU A 171 0.57 -4.29 19.97
CA LEU A 171 1.90 -4.81 20.19
C LEU A 171 2.82 -3.67 20.58
N THR A 172 3.63 -3.82 21.63
CA THR A 172 4.66 -2.80 21.92
C THR A 172 5.80 -2.89 20.90
N LEU A 173 6.51 -1.78 20.68
CA LEU A 173 7.69 -1.76 19.82
C LEU A 173 8.76 -2.74 20.34
N LYS A 174 8.88 -2.91 21.67
CA LYS A 174 9.79 -3.89 22.27
C LYS A 174 9.43 -5.30 21.84
N GLU A 175 8.17 -5.71 21.98
CA GLU A 175 7.74 -7.04 21.55
C GLU A 175 7.95 -7.26 20.05
N ILE A 176 7.69 -6.25 19.21
CA ILE A 176 7.95 -6.36 17.78
C ILE A 176 9.45 -6.58 17.52
N LYS A 177 10.34 -5.82 18.16
CA LYS A 177 11.79 -6.06 18.04
C LYS A 177 12.19 -7.47 18.46
N ASP A 178 11.65 -7.94 19.58
CA ASP A 178 11.99 -9.26 20.12
C ASP A 178 11.50 -10.41 19.22
N TRP A 179 10.43 -10.19 18.44
CA TRP A 179 9.83 -11.22 17.58
C TRP A 179 10.27 -11.15 16.12
N SER A 180 10.89 -10.06 15.69
CA SER A 180 11.03 -9.71 14.29
C SER A 180 12.48 -9.53 13.90
N VAL A 181 12.73 -9.61 12.60
CA VAL A 181 13.98 -9.14 12.00
C VAL A 181 13.78 -7.68 11.61
N GLU A 182 14.63 -6.80 12.11
CA GLU A 182 14.63 -5.40 11.68
C GLU A 182 15.23 -5.27 10.28
N ILE A 183 14.56 -4.50 9.42
CA ILE A 183 14.95 -4.28 8.04
C ILE A 183 15.46 -2.86 7.91
N GLU A 184 16.73 -2.72 7.56
CA GLU A 184 17.31 -1.45 7.19
C GLU A 184 16.92 -1.10 5.75
N SER A 185 16.27 0.04 5.56
CA SER A 185 15.95 0.56 4.22
C SER A 185 17.23 0.87 3.45
N GLY A 186 17.29 0.46 2.19
CA GLY A 186 18.42 0.69 1.28
C GLY A 186 18.01 1.45 0.02
N PHE A 187 18.87 1.40 -0.99
CA PHE A 187 18.57 1.96 -2.32
C PHE A 187 18.12 0.86 -3.31
N GLN A 188 18.82 -0.27 -3.36
CA GLN A 188 18.54 -1.36 -4.29
C GLN A 188 18.83 -2.72 -3.63
N PRO A 189 17.82 -3.42 -3.09
CA PRO A 189 16.40 -3.03 -3.01
C PRO A 189 16.13 -1.96 -1.93
N THR A 190 15.01 -1.25 -2.06
CA THR A 190 14.61 -0.17 -1.13
C THR A 190 14.26 -0.68 0.27
N LEU A 191 13.61 -1.84 0.34
CA LEU A 191 13.32 -2.58 1.56
C LEU A 191 13.77 -4.05 1.41
N PRO A 192 14.99 -4.41 1.87
CA PRO A 192 15.60 -5.72 1.67
C PRO A 192 14.99 -6.84 2.56
N TYR A 193 13.68 -7.04 2.53
CA TYR A 193 12.99 -7.95 3.45
C TYR A 193 13.33 -9.44 3.24
N LEU A 194 13.84 -9.86 2.08
CA LEU A 194 14.22 -11.25 1.84
C LEU A 194 15.31 -11.75 2.81
N LYS A 195 16.15 -10.86 3.35
CA LYS A 195 17.11 -11.22 4.41
C LYS A 195 16.43 -11.76 5.67
N ALA A 196 15.24 -11.24 6.00
CA ALA A 196 14.44 -11.76 7.10
C ALA A 196 13.80 -13.11 6.73
N VAL A 197 13.38 -13.26 5.46
CA VAL A 197 12.82 -14.51 4.94
C VAL A 197 13.86 -15.64 5.01
N ASP A 198 15.13 -15.37 4.69
CA ASP A 198 16.23 -16.33 4.86
C ASP A 198 16.32 -16.84 6.30
N GLN A 199 16.23 -15.95 7.28
CA GLN A 199 16.23 -16.31 8.70
C GLN A 199 15.01 -17.17 9.06
N PHE A 200 13.81 -16.83 8.58
CA PHE A 200 12.62 -17.63 8.83
C PHE A 200 12.71 -19.04 8.23
N ILE A 201 13.30 -19.17 7.04
CA ILE A 201 13.55 -20.47 6.40
C ILE A 201 14.56 -21.27 7.23
N ALA A 202 15.65 -20.65 7.68
CA ALA A 202 16.66 -21.29 8.52
C ALA A 202 16.09 -21.80 9.85
N ASP A 203 15.34 -20.96 10.57
CA ASP A 203 14.68 -21.30 11.84
C ASP A 203 13.71 -22.47 11.67
N ARG A 204 12.95 -22.49 10.56
CA ARG A 204 12.06 -23.59 10.25
C ARG A 204 12.81 -24.90 10.01
N LYS A 205 13.92 -24.86 9.26
CA LYS A 205 14.75 -26.05 9.02
C LYS A 205 15.31 -26.60 10.33
N ALA A 206 15.78 -25.73 11.22
CA ALA A 206 16.29 -26.11 12.55
C ALA A 206 15.21 -26.77 13.43
N ASN A 207 13.97 -26.29 13.38
CA ASN A 207 12.87 -26.84 14.17
C ASN A 207 12.30 -28.15 13.61
N ASN A 208 12.39 -28.39 12.29
CA ASN A 208 11.91 -29.63 11.66
C ASN A 208 12.97 -30.75 11.63
N GLY A 209 14.24 -30.43 11.90
CA GLY A 209 15.33 -31.39 12.03
C GLY A 209 15.52 -31.94 13.45
N ARG A 210 14.63 -31.59 14.38
CA ARG A 210 14.48 -32.18 15.72
C ARG A 210 13.22 -33.04 15.74
#